data_AF-A0A8H4MYM9-F1
#
_entry.id   AF-A0A8H4MYM9-F1
#
_cell.length_a   1.000
_cell.length_b   1.000
_cell.length_c   1.000
_cell.angle_alpha   90.00
_cell.angle_beta   90.00
_cell.angle_gamma   90.00
#
_symmetry.space_group_name_H-M   'P 1'
#
loop_
_entity.id
_entity.type
_entity.pdbx_description
1 polymer ?
#
loop_
_entity_poly.entity_id
_entity_poly.type
_entity_poly.pdbx_seq_one_letter_code
_entity_poly.pdbx_strand_id
1 'polypeptide(L)'
;MPPITLQPIASPALLHSFRNHPKLPEHVWYYVMGVTLSALNRPDELSAVLTYALGNGADVSPPPPRASPEKLSTEEQLYIVRRMREGLLKSAAIVGVPKVINAILALKKNTPAHLLDDPDAPSPSGRVAEIYGTPTPTILKRGQTFFERLYGKVSKRVMGQMDRSGTEDLGLTARLMYGYLLSNEKILDAKETSFVAIAGLIPQDVNPQLKGHLRGALNNGATADEIKAVREVVISVCEAAGMRKLDDDNTLGGWGWREQIAEV
;
A
#
# COMPACT_ATOMS: atom_id res chain seq x y z
N MET A 1 -10.80 -31.95 -4.03
CA MET A 1 -10.57 -31.47 -2.65
C MET A 1 -11.48 -30.27 -2.41
N PRO A 2 -12.16 -30.17 -1.27
CA PRO A 2 -12.88 -28.94 -0.92
C PRO A 2 -11.89 -27.76 -0.87
N PRO A 3 -12.29 -26.55 -1.26
CA PRO A 3 -11.41 -25.39 -1.16
C PRO A 3 -11.03 -25.16 0.31
N ILE A 4 -9.73 -24.93 0.55
CA ILE A 4 -9.23 -24.59 1.87
C ILE A 4 -9.87 -23.26 2.28
N THR A 5 -10.59 -23.26 3.39
CA THR A 5 -11.13 -22.02 3.99
C THR A 5 -10.00 -21.38 4.80
N LEU A 6 -9.54 -20.22 4.35
CA LEU A 6 -8.53 -19.45 5.09
C LEU A 6 -9.19 -18.70 6.25
N GLN A 7 -8.47 -18.55 7.36
CA GLN A 7 -8.95 -17.79 8.50
C GLN A 7 -9.09 -16.29 8.12
N PRO A 8 -10.18 -15.63 8.54
CA PRO A 8 -10.36 -14.20 8.32
C PRO A 8 -9.25 -13.37 8.98
N ILE A 9 -8.69 -12.40 8.25
CA ILE A 9 -7.68 -11.47 8.79
C ILE A 9 -8.34 -10.16 9.22
N ALA A 10 -9.27 -9.62 8.41
CA ALA A 10 -9.87 -8.32 8.61
C ALA A 10 -11.02 -8.35 9.64
N SER A 11 -10.71 -8.73 10.88
CA SER A 11 -11.69 -8.74 11.97
C SER A 11 -12.18 -7.32 12.32
N PRO A 12 -13.43 -7.14 12.76
CA PRO A 12 -13.94 -5.82 13.17
C PRO A 12 -13.10 -5.14 14.24
N ALA A 13 -12.57 -5.90 15.22
CA ALA A 13 -11.71 -5.37 16.27
C ALA A 13 -10.39 -4.80 15.72
N LEU A 14 -9.78 -5.51 14.76
CA LEU A 14 -8.54 -5.06 14.11
C LEU A 14 -8.78 -3.82 13.25
N LEU A 15 -9.85 -3.82 12.45
CA LEU A 15 -10.25 -2.67 11.63
C LEU A 15 -10.55 -1.43 12.50
N HIS A 16 -11.21 -1.64 13.64
CA HIS A 16 -11.49 -0.58 14.61
C HIS A 16 -10.22 -0.03 15.26
N SER A 17 -9.25 -0.88 15.62
CA SER A 17 -7.98 -0.40 16.20
C SER A 17 -7.19 0.43 15.20
N PHE A 18 -7.18 0.04 13.92
CA PHE A 18 -6.48 0.78 12.87
C PHE A 18 -7.14 2.12 12.55
N ARG A 19 -8.48 2.17 12.45
CA ARG A 19 -9.21 3.42 12.24
C ARG A 19 -8.95 4.43 13.37
N ASN A 20 -8.85 3.96 14.61
CA ASN A 20 -8.68 4.81 15.79
C ASN A 20 -7.22 4.93 16.25
N HIS A 21 -6.26 4.53 15.41
CA HIS A 21 -4.86 4.54 15.80
C HIS A 21 -4.35 6.00 15.96
N PRO A 22 -3.92 6.42 17.16
CA PRO A 22 -3.74 7.84 17.50
C PRO A 22 -2.60 8.53 16.74
N LYS A 23 -1.67 7.75 16.20
CA LYS A 23 -0.49 8.22 15.45
C LYS A 23 -0.59 7.96 13.95
N LEU A 24 -1.68 7.35 13.49
CA LEU A 24 -1.90 7.06 12.08
C LEU A 24 -2.82 8.13 11.49
N PRO A 25 -2.50 8.74 10.35
CA PRO A 25 -3.42 9.68 9.72
C PRO A 25 -4.70 8.98 9.29
N GLU A 26 -5.84 9.66 9.46
CA GLU A 26 -7.19 9.09 9.33
C GLU A 26 -7.40 8.29 8.03
N HIS A 27 -6.92 8.83 6.91
CA HIS A 27 -7.15 8.27 5.58
C HIS A 27 -6.02 7.36 5.07
N VAL A 28 -5.27 6.71 5.98
CA VAL A 28 -4.10 5.88 5.65
C VAL A 28 -4.37 4.38 5.82
N TRP A 29 -5.05 3.99 6.89
CA TRP A 29 -5.11 2.59 7.33
C TRP A 29 -5.66 1.63 6.28
N TYR A 30 -6.70 2.03 5.53
CA TYR A 30 -7.42 1.13 4.63
C TYR A 30 -6.61 0.75 3.39
N TYR A 31 -5.80 1.65 2.84
CA TYR A 31 -4.97 1.33 1.69
C TYR A 31 -3.66 0.66 2.13
N VAL A 32 -3.13 1.00 3.32
CA VAL A 32 -1.98 0.29 3.91
C VAL A 32 -2.35 -1.17 4.13
N MET A 33 -3.46 -1.44 4.81
CA MET A 33 -3.96 -2.79 5.02
C MET A 33 -4.28 -3.50 3.69
N GLY A 34 -4.90 -2.80 2.73
CA GLY A 34 -5.19 -3.37 1.41
C GLY A 34 -3.93 -3.80 0.65
N VAL A 35 -2.86 -3.00 0.68
CA VAL A 35 -1.57 -3.33 0.09
C VAL A 35 -0.92 -4.52 0.79
N THR A 36 -0.95 -4.55 2.13
CA THR A 36 -0.44 -5.68 2.90
C THR A 36 -1.18 -6.98 2.58
N LEU A 37 -2.52 -6.95 2.52
CA LEU A 37 -3.33 -8.11 2.12
C LEU A 37 -3.03 -8.54 0.68
N SER A 38 -2.80 -7.60 -0.25
CA SER A 38 -2.34 -7.93 -1.60
C SER A 38 -0.99 -8.64 -1.59
N ALA A 39 -0.02 -8.16 -0.80
CA ALA A 39 1.29 -8.79 -0.65
C ALA A 39 1.19 -10.21 -0.07
N LEU A 40 0.27 -10.43 0.87
CA LEU A 40 -0.06 -11.73 1.47
C LEU A 40 -0.92 -12.63 0.56
N ASN A 41 -1.30 -12.15 -0.64
CA ASN A 41 -2.20 -12.85 -1.56
C ASN A 41 -3.56 -13.19 -0.93
N ARG A 42 -4.14 -12.25 -0.18
CA ARG A 42 -5.47 -12.31 0.45
C ARG A 42 -6.45 -11.29 -0.15
N PRO A 43 -6.74 -11.35 -1.47
CA PRO A 43 -7.67 -10.42 -2.11
C PRO A 43 -9.13 -10.59 -1.62
N ASP A 44 -9.47 -11.74 -1.04
CA ASP A 44 -10.76 -12.06 -0.44
C ASP A 44 -11.14 -11.13 0.72
N GLU A 45 -10.13 -10.65 1.47
CA GLU A 45 -10.30 -9.78 2.64
C GLU A 45 -10.60 -8.32 2.29
N LEU A 46 -10.34 -7.88 1.05
CA LEU A 46 -10.49 -6.48 0.66
C LEU A 46 -11.93 -5.98 0.73
N SER A 47 -12.90 -6.88 0.61
CA SER A 47 -14.32 -6.58 0.76
C SER A 47 -14.67 -6.09 2.17
N ALA A 48 -14.12 -6.73 3.20
CA ALA A 48 -14.32 -6.36 4.60
C ALA A 48 -13.66 -5.01 4.91
N VAL A 49 -12.43 -4.80 4.44
CA VAL A 49 -11.71 -3.53 4.58
C VAL A 49 -12.51 -2.38 3.94
N LEU A 50 -12.95 -2.54 2.70
CA LEU A 50 -13.73 -1.53 2.00
C LEU A 50 -15.06 -1.23 2.70
N THR A 51 -15.81 -2.27 3.08
CA THR A 51 -17.09 -2.13 3.76
C THR A 51 -16.94 -1.34 5.06
N TYR A 52 -15.94 -1.68 5.86
CA TYR A 52 -15.65 -0.97 7.10
C TYR A 52 -15.23 0.48 6.85
N ALA A 53 -14.33 0.71 5.88
CA ALA A 53 -13.84 2.04 5.51
C ALA A 53 -14.95 2.99 5.07
N LEU A 54 -15.95 2.50 4.33
CA LEU A 54 -17.11 3.27 3.89
C LEU A 54 -18.16 3.52 5.00
N GLY A 55 -17.87 3.16 6.25
CA GLY A 55 -18.79 3.35 7.37
C GLY A 55 -19.91 2.31 7.44
N ASN A 56 -19.83 1.23 6.65
CA ASN A 56 -20.79 0.13 6.68
C ASN A 56 -20.35 -1.02 7.60
N GLY A 57 -19.21 -0.87 8.30
CA GLY A 57 -18.76 -1.80 9.32
C GLY A 57 -19.47 -1.53 10.65
N ALA A 58 -19.91 -2.59 11.34
CA ALA A 58 -20.56 -2.46 12.64
C ALA A 58 -19.63 -1.75 13.62
N ASP A 59 -20.03 -0.56 14.08
CA ASP A 59 -19.41 0.07 15.24
C ASP A 59 -19.55 -0.90 16.42
N VAL A 60 -18.42 -1.21 17.05
CA VAL A 60 -18.37 -2.09 18.23
C VAL A 60 -18.94 -1.37 19.48
N SER A 61 -19.31 -0.09 19.35
CA SER A 61 -19.94 0.70 20.40
C SER A 61 -21.30 1.24 19.93
N PRO A 62 -22.36 1.15 20.75
CA PRO A 62 -23.63 1.76 20.39
C PRO A 62 -23.45 3.28 20.23
N PRO A 63 -23.96 3.89 19.14
CA PRO A 63 -23.90 5.33 18.99
C PRO A 63 -24.68 6.00 20.14
N PRO A 64 -24.22 7.18 20.62
CA PRO A 64 -25.00 7.96 21.57
C PRO A 64 -26.41 8.20 21.01
N PRO A 65 -27.47 8.24 21.86
CA PRO A 65 -28.89 8.17 21.45
C PRO A 65 -29.40 9.35 20.61
N ARG A 66 -28.52 10.22 20.11
CA ARG A 66 -28.85 11.40 19.29
C ARG A 66 -27.99 11.57 18.03
N ALA A 67 -27.04 10.69 17.76
CA ALA A 67 -26.28 10.71 16.52
C ALA A 67 -26.76 9.56 15.62
N SER A 68 -27.59 9.87 14.63
CA SER A 68 -27.68 9.02 13.45
C SER A 68 -26.28 8.91 12.86
N PRO A 69 -25.74 7.71 12.59
CA PRO A 69 -24.42 7.59 11.97
C PRO A 69 -24.46 8.39 10.66
N GLU A 70 -23.72 9.51 10.62
CA GLU A 70 -23.66 10.34 9.43
C GLU A 70 -23.06 9.49 8.31
N LYS A 71 -23.91 9.17 7.34
CA LYS A 71 -23.49 8.40 6.19
C LYS A 71 -22.51 9.26 5.39
N LEU A 72 -21.30 8.75 5.16
CA LEU A 72 -20.28 9.44 4.35
C LEU A 72 -20.89 9.94 3.04
N SER A 73 -20.52 11.15 2.64
CA SER A 73 -20.88 11.70 1.34
C SER A 73 -20.32 10.84 0.20
N THR A 74 -20.91 10.91 -0.99
CA THR A 74 -20.39 10.20 -2.17
C THR A 74 -18.95 10.61 -2.50
N GLU A 75 -18.59 11.87 -2.25
CA GLU A 75 -17.25 12.40 -2.48
C GLU A 75 -16.21 11.76 -1.53
N GLU A 76 -16.53 11.64 -0.24
CA GLU A 76 -15.68 10.96 0.74
C GLU A 76 -15.54 9.46 0.43
N GLN A 77 -16.63 8.82 0.03
CA GLN A 77 -16.60 7.41 -0.38
C GLN A 77 -15.70 7.22 -1.62
N LEU A 78 -15.83 8.08 -2.63
CA LEU A 78 -14.95 8.08 -3.81
C LEU A 78 -13.49 8.34 -3.44
N TYR A 79 -13.24 9.27 -2.51
CA TYR A 79 -11.91 9.56 -2.01
C TYR A 79 -11.24 8.32 -1.39
N ILE A 80 -11.96 7.60 -0.51
CA ILE A 80 -11.48 6.35 0.11
C ILE A 80 -11.20 5.28 -0.95
N VAL A 81 -12.16 4.99 -1.82
CA VAL A 81 -12.04 3.89 -2.80
C VAL A 81 -10.92 4.15 -3.80
N ARG A 82 -10.79 5.38 -4.30
CA ARG A 82 -9.72 5.76 -5.23
C ARG A 82 -8.34 5.61 -4.59
N ARG A 83 -8.20 5.95 -3.31
CA ARG A 83 -6.95 5.78 -2.56
C ARG A 83 -6.61 4.32 -2.29
N MET A 84 -7.60 3.46 -2.01
CA MET A 84 -7.39 2.01 -1.97
C MET A 84 -6.86 1.47 -3.30
N ARG A 85 -7.52 1.83 -4.42
CA ARG A 85 -7.07 1.45 -5.77
C ARG A 85 -5.66 1.95 -6.06
N GLU A 86 -5.37 3.20 -5.73
CA GLU A 86 -4.06 3.80 -5.98
C GLU A 86 -2.95 3.12 -5.18
N GLY A 87 -3.19 2.81 -3.90
CA GLY A 87 -2.23 2.07 -3.08
C GLY A 87 -1.91 0.71 -3.67
N LEU A 88 -2.94 -0.04 -4.07
CA LEU A 88 -2.78 -1.33 -4.75
C LEU A 88 -1.99 -1.20 -6.07
N LEU A 89 -2.36 -0.24 -6.93
CA LEU A 89 -1.67 0.01 -8.20
C LEU A 89 -0.19 0.34 -7.97
N LYS A 90 0.11 1.29 -7.09
CA LYS A 90 1.50 1.67 -6.79
C LYS A 90 2.32 0.53 -6.20
N SER A 91 1.68 -0.35 -5.42
CA SER A 91 2.35 -1.53 -4.86
C SER A 91 2.82 -2.52 -5.93
N ALA A 92 2.35 -2.45 -7.18
CA ALA A 92 2.78 -3.35 -8.26
C ALA A 92 4.31 -3.30 -8.49
N ALA A 93 4.97 -2.16 -8.21
CA ALA A 93 6.43 -2.04 -8.30
C ALA A 93 7.20 -2.95 -7.34
N ILE A 94 6.59 -3.38 -6.23
CA ILE A 94 7.26 -4.13 -5.17
C ILE A 94 6.56 -5.46 -4.84
N VAL A 95 5.24 -5.53 -4.96
CA VAL A 95 4.42 -6.73 -4.70
C VAL A 95 4.26 -7.59 -5.96
N GLY A 96 4.38 -6.98 -7.13
CA GLY A 96 4.20 -7.63 -8.43
C GLY A 96 2.77 -7.54 -8.96
N VAL A 97 2.67 -7.41 -10.28
CA VAL A 97 1.42 -7.19 -11.01
C VAL A 97 0.36 -8.29 -10.78
N PRO A 98 0.67 -9.60 -10.73
CA PRO A 98 -0.36 -10.63 -10.58
C PRO A 98 -1.20 -10.51 -9.29
N LYS A 99 -0.54 -10.26 -8.15
CA LYS A 99 -1.23 -10.06 -6.85
C LYS A 99 -2.08 -8.79 -6.85
N VAL A 100 -1.59 -7.74 -7.50
CA VAL A 100 -2.32 -6.47 -7.66
C VAL A 100 -3.54 -6.63 -8.57
N ILE A 101 -3.45 -7.40 -9.66
CA ILE A 101 -4.61 -7.72 -10.52
C ILE A 101 -5.69 -8.41 -9.69
N ASN A 102 -5.34 -9.46 -8.96
CA ASN A 102 -6.30 -10.18 -8.11
C ASN A 102 -6.94 -9.25 -7.07
N ALA A 103 -6.15 -8.41 -6.42
CA ALA A 103 -6.62 -7.44 -5.44
C ALA A 103 -7.57 -6.39 -6.04
N ILE A 104 -7.22 -5.78 -7.17
CA ILE A 104 -8.04 -4.76 -7.82
C ILE A 104 -9.36 -5.36 -8.34
N LEU A 105 -9.32 -6.56 -8.92
CA LEU A 105 -10.53 -7.23 -9.40
C LEU A 105 -11.46 -7.63 -8.25
N ALA A 106 -10.90 -8.11 -7.13
CA ALA A 106 -11.68 -8.38 -5.92
C ALA A 106 -12.27 -7.08 -5.33
N LEU A 107 -11.49 -6.00 -5.28
CA LEU A 107 -11.98 -4.68 -4.82
C LEU A 107 -13.10 -4.17 -5.73
N LYS A 108 -12.94 -4.25 -7.06
CA LYS A 108 -13.97 -3.87 -8.05
C LYS A 108 -15.27 -4.63 -7.81
N LYS A 109 -15.21 -5.95 -7.63
CA LYS A 109 -16.39 -6.81 -7.41
C LYS A 109 -17.22 -6.36 -6.20
N ASN A 110 -16.57 -5.78 -5.18
CA ASN A 110 -17.21 -5.36 -3.94
C ASN A 110 -17.42 -3.84 -3.85
N THR A 111 -17.07 -3.09 -4.90
CA THR A 111 -17.28 -1.64 -4.94
C THR A 111 -18.68 -1.36 -5.50
N PRO A 112 -19.53 -0.58 -4.80
CA PRO A 112 -20.81 -0.11 -5.34
C PRO A 112 -20.65 0.56 -6.71
N ALA A 113 -21.58 0.31 -7.64
CA ALA A 113 -21.47 0.77 -9.02
C ALA A 113 -21.27 2.29 -9.16
N HIS A 114 -21.92 3.09 -8.31
CA HIS A 114 -21.77 4.56 -8.30
C HIS A 114 -20.40 5.05 -7.80
N LEU A 115 -19.57 4.17 -7.25
CA LEU A 115 -18.19 4.46 -6.82
C LEU A 115 -17.14 3.90 -7.79
N LEU A 116 -17.55 3.24 -8.87
CA LEU A 116 -16.66 2.84 -9.96
C LEU A 116 -16.40 4.05 -10.86
N ASP A 117 -15.14 4.26 -11.22
CA ASP A 117 -14.80 5.25 -12.25
C ASP A 117 -15.27 4.73 -13.62
N ASP A 118 -15.86 5.60 -14.43
CA ASP A 118 -16.26 5.30 -15.80
C ASP A 118 -14.99 5.04 -16.66
N PRO A 119 -14.89 3.91 -17.38
CA PRO A 119 -13.73 3.59 -18.20
C PRO A 119 -13.50 4.56 -19.37
N ASP A 120 -14.54 5.25 -19.84
CA ASP A 120 -14.47 6.20 -20.95
C ASP A 120 -14.26 7.64 -20.46
N ALA A 121 -14.34 7.89 -19.15
CA ALA A 121 -14.06 9.18 -18.55
C ALA A 121 -12.56 9.37 -18.22
N PRO A 122 -12.08 10.62 -18.13
CA PRO A 122 -10.72 10.90 -17.67
C PRO A 122 -10.46 10.30 -16.28
N SER A 123 -9.52 9.37 -16.21
CA SER A 123 -9.09 8.78 -14.94
C SER A 123 -8.54 9.86 -13.98
N PRO A 124 -8.91 9.86 -12.69
CA PRO A 124 -8.38 10.80 -11.70
C PRO A 124 -6.85 10.79 -11.59
N SER A 125 -6.19 9.65 -11.84
CA SER A 125 -4.72 9.58 -11.85
C SER A 125 -4.10 10.10 -13.14
N GLY A 126 -4.90 10.26 -14.20
CA GLY A 126 -4.46 10.70 -15.53
C GLY A 126 -3.39 9.83 -16.19
N ARG A 127 -3.27 8.54 -15.81
CA ARG A 127 -2.20 7.65 -16.32
C ARG A 127 -2.30 7.38 -17.82
N VAL A 128 -3.50 7.37 -18.39
CA VAL A 128 -3.70 7.27 -19.84
C VAL A 128 -2.96 8.41 -20.56
N ALA A 129 -3.10 9.64 -20.08
CA ALA A 129 -2.39 10.78 -20.64
C ALA A 129 -0.86 10.68 -20.43
N GLU A 130 -0.40 10.08 -19.32
CA GLU A 130 1.04 9.86 -19.11
C GLU A 130 1.64 8.85 -20.09
N ILE A 131 0.89 7.80 -20.44
CA ILE A 131 1.34 6.77 -21.39
C ILE A 131 1.29 7.24 -22.83
N TYR A 132 0.20 7.92 -23.24
CA TYR A 132 -0.06 8.19 -24.66
C TYR A 132 0.10 9.65 -25.08
N GLY A 133 0.06 10.60 -24.15
CA GLY A 133 0.01 12.04 -24.47
C GLY A 133 1.13 12.87 -23.86
N THR A 134 1.83 12.37 -22.85
CA THR A 134 2.90 13.12 -22.16
C THR A 134 4.26 12.66 -22.66
N PRO A 135 5.18 13.57 -23.04
CA PRO A 135 6.52 13.18 -23.46
C PRO A 135 7.24 12.35 -22.39
N THR A 136 7.77 11.19 -22.77
CA THR A 136 8.51 10.28 -21.88
C THR A 136 9.59 10.98 -21.05
N PRO A 137 10.40 11.91 -21.59
CA PRO A 137 11.40 12.61 -20.77
C PRO A 137 10.83 13.38 -19.58
N THR A 138 9.61 13.93 -19.71
CA THR A 138 8.93 14.63 -18.62
C THR A 138 8.57 13.67 -17.49
N ILE A 139 8.02 12.51 -17.83
CA ILE A 139 7.65 11.48 -16.84
C ILE A 139 8.89 10.92 -16.14
N LEU A 140 9.94 10.61 -16.90
CA LEU A 140 11.19 10.11 -16.34
C LEU A 140 11.89 11.16 -15.47
N LYS A 141 11.83 12.45 -15.83
CA LYS A 141 12.36 13.53 -14.99
C LYS A 141 11.63 13.64 -13.66
N ARG A 142 10.29 13.56 -13.67
CA ARG A 142 9.48 13.50 -12.44
C ARG A 142 9.88 12.30 -11.56
N GLY A 143 10.02 11.12 -12.18
CA GLY A 143 10.49 9.90 -11.50
C GLY A 143 11.86 10.07 -10.85
N GLN A 144 12.81 10.66 -11.57
CA GLN A 144 14.15 10.96 -11.06
C GLN A 144 14.10 11.91 -9.86
N THR A 145 13.33 13.00 -9.95
CA THR A 145 13.16 13.95 -8.84
C THR A 145 12.52 13.29 -7.62
N PHE A 146 11.51 12.45 -7.81
CA PHE A 146 10.91 11.67 -6.73
C PHE A 146 11.93 10.73 -6.06
N PHE A 147 12.70 10.00 -6.86
CA PHE A 147 13.74 9.08 -6.37
C PHE A 147 14.83 9.82 -5.58
N GLU A 148 15.28 10.97 -6.09
CA GLU A 148 16.27 11.82 -5.42
C GLU A 148 15.77 12.37 -4.10
N ARG A 149 14.49 12.78 -4.03
CA ARG A 149 13.84 13.18 -2.77
C ARG A 149 13.79 12.02 -1.78
N LEU A 150 13.32 10.85 -2.22
CA LEU A 150 13.18 9.65 -1.39
C LEU A 150 14.53 9.22 -0.79
N TYR A 151 15.56 9.05 -1.62
CA TYR A 151 16.87 8.53 -1.16
C TYR A 151 17.86 9.62 -0.70
N GLY A 152 17.55 10.90 -0.95
CA GLY A 152 18.39 12.03 -0.56
C GLY A 152 19.85 11.88 -1.02
N LYS A 153 20.78 12.06 -0.07
CA LYS A 153 22.24 12.03 -0.33
C LYS A 153 22.74 10.69 -0.91
N VAL A 154 22.04 9.58 -0.67
CA VAL A 154 22.47 8.26 -1.16
C VAL A 154 21.84 7.86 -2.49
N SER A 155 20.96 8.67 -3.07
CA SER A 155 20.26 8.41 -4.35
C SER A 155 21.21 7.94 -5.46
N LYS A 156 22.27 8.69 -5.75
CA LYS A 156 23.28 8.33 -6.77
C LYS A 156 23.94 6.98 -6.51
N ARG A 157 24.21 6.67 -5.24
CA ARG A 157 24.80 5.38 -4.85
C ARG A 157 23.82 4.24 -5.08
N VAL A 158 22.57 4.39 -4.63
CA VAL A 158 21.52 3.35 -4.75
C VAL A 158 21.22 3.07 -6.22
N MET A 159 20.96 4.11 -7.03
CA MET A 159 20.72 3.93 -8.46
C MET A 159 21.96 3.37 -9.17
N GLY A 160 23.16 3.87 -8.84
CA GLY A 160 24.40 3.37 -9.43
C GLY A 160 24.69 1.90 -9.10
N GLN A 161 24.26 1.38 -7.95
CA GLN A 161 24.35 -0.05 -7.64
C GLN A 161 23.44 -0.88 -8.55
N MET A 162 22.22 -0.40 -8.83
CA MET A 162 21.31 -1.05 -9.76
C MET A 162 21.79 -0.94 -11.22
N ASP A 163 22.38 0.18 -11.61
CA ASP A 163 22.97 0.35 -12.96
C ASP A 163 24.17 -0.58 -13.19
N ARG A 164 24.85 -1.03 -12.13
CA ARG A 164 26.03 -1.89 -12.18
C ARG A 164 25.78 -3.29 -11.61
N SER A 165 24.54 -3.76 -11.59
CA SER A 165 24.17 -5.05 -11.00
C SER A 165 24.47 -6.27 -11.89
N GLY A 166 25.35 -6.12 -12.90
CA GLY A 166 25.62 -7.15 -13.91
C GLY A 166 24.59 -7.21 -15.06
N THR A 167 23.51 -6.45 -14.95
CA THR A 167 22.59 -6.07 -16.03
C THR A 167 22.15 -4.63 -15.80
N GLU A 168 22.26 -3.76 -16.79
CA GLU A 168 21.79 -2.37 -16.69
C GLU A 168 20.26 -2.28 -16.58
N ASP A 169 19.56 -3.36 -16.96
CA ASP A 169 18.09 -3.42 -16.99
C ASP A 169 17.46 -3.23 -15.62
N LEU A 170 18.15 -3.54 -14.53
CA LEU A 170 17.64 -3.30 -13.18
C LEU A 170 17.47 -1.80 -12.90
N GLY A 171 18.48 -1.00 -13.23
CA GLY A 171 18.43 0.44 -13.12
C GLY A 171 17.38 1.06 -14.05
N LEU A 172 17.25 0.55 -15.28
CA LEU A 172 16.22 0.98 -16.23
C LEU A 172 14.82 0.64 -15.73
N THR A 173 14.63 -0.57 -15.20
CA THR A 173 13.36 -1.01 -14.59
C THR A 173 12.98 -0.11 -13.42
N ALA A 174 13.93 0.23 -12.54
CA ALA A 174 13.67 1.17 -11.45
C ALA A 174 13.20 2.53 -11.98
N ARG A 175 13.87 3.10 -12.99
CA ARG A 175 13.46 4.38 -13.60
C ARG A 175 12.06 4.34 -14.21
N LEU A 176 11.68 3.22 -14.85
CA LEU A 176 10.31 3.02 -15.34
C LEU A 176 9.29 3.02 -14.21
N MET A 177 9.55 2.28 -13.11
CA MET A 177 8.65 2.22 -11.96
C MET A 177 8.52 3.57 -11.25
N TYR A 178 9.64 4.26 -11.01
CA TYR A 178 9.60 5.59 -10.40
C TYR A 178 8.93 6.63 -11.30
N GLY A 179 9.18 6.59 -12.61
CA GLY A 179 8.57 7.50 -13.59
C GLY A 179 7.05 7.32 -13.70
N TYR A 180 6.61 6.15 -14.16
CA TYR A 180 5.23 5.93 -14.57
C TYR A 180 4.29 5.49 -13.44
N LEU A 181 4.83 4.98 -12.33
CA LEU A 181 4.00 4.41 -11.26
C LEU A 181 4.09 5.20 -9.95
N LEU A 182 5.30 5.30 -9.37
CA LEU A 182 5.46 5.80 -8.00
C LEU A 182 5.39 7.32 -7.91
N SER A 183 5.93 8.07 -8.88
CA SER A 183 5.99 9.54 -8.82
C SER A 183 4.70 10.27 -9.23
N ASN A 184 3.65 9.56 -9.63
CA ASN A 184 2.34 10.19 -9.87
C ASN A 184 1.68 10.51 -8.53
N GLU A 185 1.63 11.79 -8.14
CA GLU A 185 1.11 12.23 -6.84
C GLU A 185 -0.35 12.74 -6.90
N LYS A 186 -1.13 12.37 -7.93
CA LYS A 186 -2.48 12.92 -8.12
C LYS A 186 -3.54 12.40 -7.13
N ILE A 187 -3.31 11.21 -6.56
CA ILE A 187 -4.24 10.56 -5.61
C ILE A 187 -3.56 10.29 -4.27
N LEU A 188 -2.38 9.67 -4.31
CA LEU A 188 -1.50 9.47 -3.14
C LEU A 188 -0.23 10.30 -3.33
N ASP A 189 0.07 11.15 -2.36
CA ASP A 189 1.27 12.00 -2.38
C ASP A 189 2.57 11.20 -2.13
N ALA A 190 3.72 11.85 -2.11
CA ALA A 190 5.01 11.20 -1.85
C ALA A 190 5.11 10.53 -0.46
N LYS A 191 4.50 11.12 0.57
CA LYS A 191 4.47 10.55 1.93
C LYS A 191 3.67 9.24 1.91
N GLU A 192 2.47 9.29 1.36
CA GLU A 192 1.54 8.16 1.27
C GLU A 192 2.06 7.06 0.37
N THR A 193 2.76 7.42 -0.71
CA THR A 193 3.48 6.46 -1.58
C THR A 193 4.58 5.73 -0.81
N SER A 194 5.23 6.40 0.15
CA SER A 194 6.22 5.76 1.02
C SER A 194 5.55 4.78 1.99
N PHE A 195 4.34 5.09 2.48
CA PHE A 195 3.54 4.15 3.29
C PHE A 195 3.11 2.91 2.49
N VAL A 196 2.75 3.08 1.21
CA VAL A 196 2.49 1.96 0.29
C VAL A 196 3.72 1.07 0.15
N ALA A 197 4.91 1.68 0.02
CA ALA A 197 6.16 0.93 -0.07
C ALA A 197 6.41 0.10 1.20
N ILE A 198 6.28 0.71 2.38
CA ILE A 198 6.43 0.01 3.67
C ILE A 198 5.43 -1.15 3.78
N ALA A 199 4.17 -0.91 3.42
CA ALA A 199 3.08 -1.90 3.48
C ALA A 199 3.30 -3.12 2.58
N GLY A 200 3.97 -2.94 1.44
CA GLY A 200 4.30 -4.03 0.52
C GLY A 200 5.64 -4.71 0.79
N LEU A 201 6.60 -4.03 1.44
CA LEU A 201 7.94 -4.58 1.69
C LEU A 201 8.00 -5.45 2.95
N ILE A 202 7.31 -5.06 4.04
CA ILE A 202 7.32 -5.84 5.29
C ILE A 202 6.80 -7.28 5.10
N PRO A 203 5.66 -7.53 4.43
CA PRO A 203 5.12 -8.89 4.31
C PRO A 203 5.97 -9.82 3.43
N GLN A 204 6.90 -9.25 2.66
CA GLN A 204 7.78 -9.98 1.76
C GLN A 204 9.18 -10.23 2.35
N ASP A 205 9.43 -9.79 3.59
CA ASP A 205 10.72 -9.97 4.28
C ASP A 205 11.93 -9.40 3.49
N VAL A 206 11.74 -8.23 2.87
CA VAL A 206 12.76 -7.54 2.05
C VAL A 206 13.36 -6.34 2.76
N ASN A 207 14.00 -6.62 3.90
CA ASN A 207 14.63 -5.64 4.78
C ASN A 207 15.62 -4.66 4.09
N PRO A 208 16.48 -5.08 3.15
CA PRO A 208 17.42 -4.17 2.48
C PRO A 208 16.73 -3.00 1.78
N GLN A 209 15.59 -3.26 1.14
CA GLN A 209 14.77 -2.23 0.49
C GLN A 209 13.98 -1.43 1.52
N LEU A 210 13.40 -2.11 2.53
CA LEU A 210 12.60 -1.47 3.59
C LEU A 210 13.35 -0.32 4.29
N LYS A 211 14.63 -0.51 4.63
CA LYS A 211 15.47 0.52 5.28
C LYS A 211 15.49 1.85 4.50
N GLY A 212 15.65 1.76 3.17
CA GLY A 212 15.65 2.93 2.31
C GLY A 212 14.31 3.65 2.29
N HIS A 213 13.21 2.90 2.27
CA HIS A 213 11.85 3.44 2.24
C HIS A 213 11.39 4.00 3.60
N LEU A 214 11.84 3.45 4.73
CA LEU A 214 11.60 4.03 6.05
C LEU A 214 12.26 5.40 6.18
N ARG A 215 13.54 5.51 5.82
CA ARG A 215 14.24 6.80 5.83
C ARG A 215 13.65 7.75 4.78
N GLY A 216 13.26 7.22 3.63
CA GLY A 216 12.68 8.00 2.55
C GLY A 216 11.29 8.55 2.88
N ALA A 217 10.50 7.85 3.71
CA ALA A 217 9.24 8.38 4.22
C ALA A 217 9.46 9.68 5.01
N LEU A 218 10.51 9.76 5.84
CA LEU A 218 10.90 11.00 6.53
C LEU A 218 11.24 12.11 5.52
N ASN A 219 12.02 11.80 4.48
CA ASN A 219 12.38 12.77 3.43
C ASN A 219 11.15 13.23 2.63
N ASN A 220 10.09 12.41 2.56
CA ASN A 220 8.82 12.73 1.93
C ASN A 220 7.82 13.44 2.85
N GLY A 221 8.20 13.74 4.09
CA GLY A 221 7.41 14.55 5.02
C GLY A 221 6.60 13.74 6.05
N ALA A 222 6.84 12.42 6.17
CA ALA A 222 6.31 11.66 7.29
C ALA A 222 7.05 12.00 8.59
N THR A 223 6.36 11.89 9.71
CA THR A 223 6.95 11.84 11.04
C THR A 223 7.40 10.42 11.39
N ALA A 224 8.31 10.29 12.35
CA ALA A 224 8.72 8.98 12.86
C ALA A 224 7.54 8.23 13.50
N ASP A 225 6.62 8.95 14.16
CA ASP A 225 5.41 8.38 14.76
C ASP A 225 4.45 7.81 13.70
N GLU A 226 4.21 8.54 12.60
CA GLU A 226 3.39 8.02 11.50
C GLU A 226 4.02 6.76 10.86
N ILE A 227 5.34 6.75 10.71
CA ILE A 227 6.05 5.58 10.14
C ILE A 227 5.92 4.37 11.07
N LYS A 228 6.09 4.55 12.38
CA LYS A 228 5.90 3.48 13.38
C LYS A 228 4.47 2.97 13.37
N ALA A 229 3.48 3.86 13.34
CA ALA A 229 2.07 3.50 13.24
C ALA A 229 1.76 2.66 11.98
N VAL A 230 2.29 3.06 10.82
CA VAL A 230 2.14 2.27 9.58
C VAL A 230 2.79 0.90 9.72
N ARG A 231 4.00 0.81 10.30
CA ARG A 231 4.65 -0.49 10.56
C ARG A 231 3.82 -1.37 11.49
N GLU A 232 3.30 -0.82 12.57
CA GLU A 232 2.47 -1.54 13.55
C GLU A 232 1.21 -2.12 12.89
N VAL A 233 0.52 -1.35 12.05
CA VAL A 233 -0.61 -1.84 11.25
C VAL A 233 -0.20 -3.03 10.39
N VAL A 234 0.89 -2.87 9.61
CA VAL A 234 1.33 -3.89 8.65
C VAL A 234 1.75 -5.18 9.37
N ILE A 235 2.50 -5.05 10.47
CA ILE A 235 2.93 -6.18 11.32
C ILE A 235 1.70 -6.90 11.90
N SER A 236 0.74 -6.15 12.45
CA SER A 236 -0.49 -6.72 13.02
C SER A 236 -1.29 -7.52 11.98
N VAL A 237 -1.36 -7.04 10.73
CA VAL A 237 -2.02 -7.79 9.63
C VAL A 237 -1.24 -9.06 9.28
N CYS A 238 0.09 -8.98 9.22
CA CYS A 238 0.95 -10.14 8.96
C CYS A 238 0.84 -11.20 10.07
N GLU A 239 0.84 -10.79 11.33
CA GLU A 239 0.65 -11.69 12.49
C GLU A 239 -0.74 -12.32 12.51
N ALA A 240 -1.79 -11.54 12.20
CA ALA A 240 -3.14 -12.05 12.03
C ALA A 240 -3.24 -13.06 10.85
N ALA A 241 -2.36 -12.94 9.85
CA ALA A 241 -2.20 -13.91 8.77
C ALA A 241 -1.31 -15.11 9.14
N GLY A 242 -0.81 -15.17 10.39
CA GLY A 242 0.02 -16.25 10.91
C GLY A 242 1.53 -16.10 10.63
N MET A 243 1.99 -14.96 10.10
CA MET A 243 3.43 -14.69 10.00
C MET A 243 4.03 -14.49 11.39
N ARG A 244 5.26 -14.97 11.57
CA ARG A 244 6.04 -14.80 12.80
C ARG A 244 7.52 -14.66 12.46
N LYS A 245 8.34 -14.19 13.41
CA LYS A 245 9.80 -14.27 13.26
C LYS A 245 10.19 -15.74 13.24
N LEU A 246 11.02 -16.11 12.27
CA LEU A 246 11.56 -17.46 12.13
C LEU A 246 12.71 -17.66 13.11
N ASP A 247 12.70 -18.78 13.83
CA ASP A 247 13.74 -19.23 14.75
C ASP A 247 14.42 -20.52 14.24
N ASP A 248 15.64 -20.78 14.71
CA ASP A 248 16.48 -21.88 14.19
C ASP A 248 15.87 -23.27 14.44
N ASP A 249 14.91 -23.40 15.37
CA ASP A 249 14.35 -24.68 15.81
C ASP A 249 13.10 -25.14 15.04
N ASN A 250 12.55 -24.35 14.10
CA ASN A 250 11.24 -24.64 13.48
C ASN A 250 11.14 -24.38 11.95
N THR A 251 12.26 -24.38 11.23
CA THR A 251 12.40 -23.67 9.94
C THR A 251 12.69 -24.53 8.71
N LEU A 252 12.21 -25.77 8.64
CA LEU A 252 12.12 -26.47 7.35
C LEU A 252 10.93 -25.93 6.52
N GLY A 253 10.96 -24.64 6.15
CA GLY A 253 10.02 -23.99 5.21
C GLY A 253 9.11 -22.86 5.76
N GLY A 254 9.50 -22.18 6.84
CA GLY A 254 8.64 -21.24 7.58
C GLY A 254 8.09 -20.03 6.78
N TRP A 255 6.82 -19.69 7.04
CA TRP A 255 6.13 -18.47 6.59
C TRP A 255 6.33 -17.37 7.64
N GLY A 256 7.15 -16.36 7.35
CA GLY A 256 7.55 -15.39 8.36
C GLY A 256 8.75 -14.53 7.98
N TRP A 257 9.28 -13.78 8.96
CA TRP A 257 10.45 -12.91 8.80
C TRP A 257 11.73 -13.63 9.21
N ARG A 258 12.78 -13.54 8.39
CA ARG A 258 14.10 -14.12 8.70
C ARG A 258 14.90 -13.26 9.65
N GLU A 259 14.65 -11.96 9.63
CA GLU A 259 15.36 -10.98 10.45
C GLU A 259 14.38 -10.14 11.28
N GLN A 260 14.91 -9.36 12.21
CA GLN A 260 14.10 -8.30 12.82
C GLN A 260 13.70 -7.29 11.74
N ILE A 261 12.41 -6.93 11.71
CA ILE A 261 11.88 -5.93 10.78
C ILE A 261 12.59 -4.60 11.05
N ALA A 262 13.14 -3.98 10.02
CA ALA A 262 13.90 -2.73 10.15
C ALA A 262 13.08 -1.62 10.84
N GLU A 263 13.73 -0.86 11.72
CA GLU A 263 13.21 0.33 12.40
C GLU A 263 13.56 1.61 11.60
N VAL A 264 12.84 2.71 11.90
CA VAL A 264 13.05 4.05 11.30
C VAL A 264 14.12 4.86 12.01
#